data_AF-A0A2V7U866-F1
#
_entry.id   AF-A0A2V7U866-F1
#
_cell.length_a   1.000
_cell.length_b   1.000
_cell.length_c   1.000
_cell.angle_alpha   90.00
_cell.angle_beta   90.00
_cell.angle_gamma   90.00
#
_symmetry.space_group_name_H-M   'P 1'
#
loop_
_entity.id
_entity.type
_entity.pdbx_description
1 polymer ?
#
loop_
_entity_poly.entity_id
_entity_poly.type
_entity_poly.pdbx_seq_one_letter_code
_entity_poly.pdbx_strand_id
1 'polypeptide(L)'
;MQLESRAAVGTVSPMVAGPSPRDMLWDHCRNNLGIARLLVHEGRPESLVATACWMAVESACRAVLEQAGMPYAGDLEASLARLAAPRDIWELQQAGGPARRLAGAERAVAWMATYLKRVAPDRTWGY
;
A
#
# COMPACT_ATOMS: atom_id res chain seq x y z
N MET A 1 -54.13 14.04 35.01
CA MET A 1 -53.26 14.68 34.02
C MET A 1 -51.97 13.85 33.97
N GLN A 2 -51.91 12.86 33.06
CA GLN A 2 -50.73 11.98 32.90
C GLN A 2 -49.84 12.55 31.80
N LEU A 3 -48.55 12.76 32.09
CA LEU A 3 -47.54 13.15 31.11
C LEU A 3 -46.81 11.89 30.64
N GLU A 4 -47.05 11.48 29.39
CA GLU A 4 -46.29 10.43 28.71
C GLU A 4 -44.91 10.98 28.31
N SER A 5 -43.84 10.47 28.94
CA SER A 5 -42.47 10.66 28.46
C SER A 5 -42.18 9.66 27.33
N ARG A 6 -42.22 10.13 26.09
CA ARG A 6 -41.64 9.40 24.96
C ARG A 6 -40.13 9.58 24.98
N ALA A 7 -39.41 8.49 25.23
CA ALA A 7 -37.98 8.42 25.00
C ALA A 7 -37.69 8.62 23.51
N ALA A 8 -36.94 9.68 23.18
CA ALA A 8 -36.40 9.88 21.85
C ALA A 8 -35.39 8.76 21.57
N VAL A 9 -35.73 7.87 20.66
CA VAL A 9 -34.81 6.90 20.07
C VAL A 9 -33.78 7.72 19.29
N GLY A 10 -32.63 7.98 19.90
CA GLY A 10 -31.50 8.60 19.23
C GLY A 10 -31.04 7.70 18.11
N THR A 11 -31.39 8.05 16.87
CA THR A 11 -30.73 7.54 15.67
C THR A 11 -29.26 7.91 15.76
N VAL A 12 -28.43 6.95 16.16
CA VAL A 12 -26.99 7.05 16.01
C VAL A 12 -26.73 7.05 14.51
N SER A 13 -26.47 8.23 13.94
CA SER A 13 -25.94 8.35 12.59
C SER A 13 -24.67 7.49 12.52
N PRO A 14 -24.55 6.54 11.58
CA PRO A 14 -23.32 5.79 11.44
C PRO A 14 -22.22 6.79 11.11
N MET A 15 -21.29 7.00 12.05
CA MET A 15 -20.05 7.69 11.74
C MET A 15 -19.42 6.90 10.60
N VAL A 16 -19.39 7.49 9.40
CA VAL A 16 -18.65 6.93 8.28
C VAL A 16 -17.20 6.90 8.74
N ALA A 17 -16.73 5.72 9.13
CA ALA A 17 -15.34 5.54 9.49
C ALA A 17 -14.49 5.99 8.30
N GLY A 18 -13.57 6.93 8.54
CA GLY A 18 -12.62 7.37 7.52
C GLY A 18 -11.84 6.18 6.95
N PRO A 19 -11.19 6.35 5.78
CA PRO A 19 -10.40 5.28 5.19
C PRO A 19 -9.34 4.80 6.16
N SER A 20 -9.16 3.48 6.26
CA SER A 20 -8.17 2.92 7.18
C SER A 20 -6.76 3.40 6.79
N PRO A 21 -5.83 3.56 7.74
CA PRO A 21 -4.45 3.95 7.44
C PRO A 21 -3.79 3.09 6.35
N ARG A 22 -4.05 1.77 6.40
CA ARG A 22 -3.65 0.81 5.36
C ARG A 22 -4.18 1.18 3.98
N ASP A 23 -5.46 1.54 3.85
CA ASP A 23 -6.07 1.85 2.55
C ASP A 23 -5.46 3.11 1.95
N MET A 24 -5.21 4.13 2.77
CA MET A 24 -4.50 5.33 2.31
C MET A 24 -3.09 4.98 1.80
N LEU A 25 -2.34 4.16 2.53
CA LEU A 25 -1.02 3.69 2.11
C LEU A 25 -1.08 2.89 0.80
N TRP A 26 -2.10 2.05 0.62
CA TRP A 26 -2.31 1.32 -0.62
C TRP A 26 -2.61 2.26 -1.79
N ASP A 27 -3.41 3.29 -1.58
CA ASP A 27 -3.69 4.31 -2.60
C ASP A 27 -2.43 5.11 -2.96
N HIS A 28 -1.60 5.46 -1.99
CA HIS A 28 -0.29 6.06 -2.24
C HIS A 28 0.61 5.14 -3.07
N CYS A 29 0.62 3.83 -2.80
CA CYS A 29 1.33 2.87 -3.64
C CYS A 29 0.84 2.94 -5.10
N ARG A 30 -0.47 2.83 -5.33
CA ARG A 30 -1.05 2.84 -6.69
C ARG A 30 -0.70 4.11 -7.45
N ASN A 31 -0.78 5.27 -6.78
CA ASN A 31 -0.43 6.55 -7.37
C ASN A 31 1.05 6.61 -7.77
N ASN A 32 1.95 6.19 -6.88
CA ASN A 32 3.39 6.17 -7.18
C ASN A 32 3.76 5.19 -8.30
N LEU A 33 3.07 4.04 -8.36
CA LEU A 33 3.27 3.09 -9.46
C LEU A 33 2.78 3.65 -10.80
N GLY A 34 1.65 4.38 -10.80
CA GLY A 34 1.16 5.12 -11.96
C GLY A 34 2.15 6.19 -12.43
N ILE A 35 2.73 6.95 -11.49
CA ILE A 35 3.79 7.91 -11.79
C ILE A 35 5.01 7.20 -12.38
N ALA A 36 5.47 6.09 -11.79
CA ALA A 36 6.60 5.33 -12.31
C ALA A 36 6.37 4.84 -13.76
N ARG A 37 5.18 4.33 -14.06
CA ARG A 37 4.76 3.94 -15.42
C ARG A 37 4.84 5.12 -16.40
N LEU A 38 4.33 6.29 -16.02
CA LEU A 38 4.38 7.50 -16.84
C LEU A 38 5.83 7.96 -17.08
N LEU A 39 6.65 8.01 -16.03
CA LEU A 39 8.05 8.43 -16.12
C LEU A 39 8.87 7.52 -17.05
N VAL A 40 8.64 6.20 -17.00
CA VAL A 40 9.27 5.25 -17.95
C VAL A 40 8.78 5.52 -19.37
N HIS A 41 7.47 5.69 -19.57
CA HIS A 41 6.88 5.95 -20.89
C HIS A 41 7.43 7.21 -21.54
N GLU A 42 7.60 8.29 -20.76
CA GLU A 42 8.13 9.57 -21.21
C GLU A 42 9.66 9.60 -21.33
N GLY A 43 10.37 8.51 -21.02
CA GLY A 43 11.83 8.45 -21.07
C GLY A 43 12.51 9.37 -20.06
N ARG A 44 11.91 9.57 -18.88
CA ARG A 44 12.45 10.44 -17.83
C ARG A 44 13.70 9.85 -17.18
N PRO A 45 14.53 10.69 -16.52
CA PRO A 45 15.74 10.23 -15.84
C PRO A 45 15.50 9.07 -14.88
N GLU A 46 16.47 8.15 -14.82
CA GLU A 46 16.42 6.95 -13.98
C GLU A 46 16.17 7.27 -12.51
N SER A 47 16.74 8.37 -11.98
CA SER A 47 16.56 8.77 -10.59
C SER A 47 15.09 9.08 -10.24
N LEU A 48 14.32 9.66 -11.15
CA LEU A 48 12.90 9.93 -10.93
C LEU A 48 12.10 8.63 -10.93
N VAL A 49 12.39 7.74 -11.89
CA VAL A 49 11.75 6.42 -11.96
C VAL A 49 12.07 5.60 -10.71
N ALA A 50 13.33 5.56 -10.30
CA ALA A 50 13.78 4.85 -9.10
C ALA A 50 13.09 5.38 -7.83
N THR A 51 12.96 6.71 -7.70
CA THR A 51 12.25 7.33 -6.57
C THR A 51 10.78 6.93 -6.55
N ALA A 52 10.07 7.04 -7.68
CA ALA A 52 8.66 6.67 -7.77
C ALA A 52 8.44 5.18 -7.48
N CYS A 53 9.32 4.32 -8.01
CA CYS A 53 9.32 2.88 -7.73
C CYS A 53 9.52 2.60 -6.25
N TRP A 54 10.53 3.22 -5.62
CA TRP A 54 10.80 3.08 -4.19
C TRP A 54 9.60 3.48 -3.34
N MET A 55 9.02 4.66 -3.60
CA MET A 55 7.87 5.16 -2.88
C MET A 55 6.64 4.23 -3.02
N ALA A 56 6.45 3.63 -4.20
CA ALA A 56 5.38 2.65 -4.41
C ALA A 56 5.57 1.41 -3.52
N VAL A 57 6.77 0.81 -3.56
CA VAL A 57 7.09 -0.41 -2.78
C VAL A 57 7.07 -0.13 -1.28
N GLU A 58 7.61 1.01 -0.84
CA GLU A 58 7.57 1.41 0.56
C GLU A 58 6.12 1.59 1.05
N SER A 59 5.28 2.30 0.30
CA SER A 59 3.87 2.51 0.66
C SER A 59 3.11 1.19 0.75
N ALA A 60 3.34 0.28 -0.19
CA ALA A 60 2.74 -1.06 -0.16
C ALA A 60 3.24 -1.88 1.04
N CYS A 61 4.53 -1.81 1.36
CA CYS A 61 5.12 -2.52 2.50
C CYS A 61 4.51 -2.03 3.81
N ARG A 62 4.38 -0.70 3.95
CA ARG A 62 3.73 -0.07 5.10
C ARG A 62 2.26 -0.46 5.22
N ALA A 63 1.53 -0.56 4.10
CA ALA A 63 0.15 -1.04 4.12
C ALA A 63 0.06 -2.49 4.63
N VAL A 64 0.96 -3.37 4.17
CA VAL A 64 1.02 -4.76 4.63
C VAL A 64 1.37 -4.85 6.11
N LEU A 65 2.35 -4.07 6.56
CA LEU A 65 2.76 -4.02 7.97
C LEU A 65 1.61 -3.52 8.85
N GLU A 66 0.92 -2.47 8.44
CA GLU A 66 -0.27 -1.94 9.13
C GLU A 66 -1.35 -3.01 9.26
N GLN A 67 -1.64 -3.73 8.16
CA GLN A 67 -2.58 -4.84 8.17
C GLN A 67 -2.15 -5.99 9.10
N ALA A 68 -0.84 -6.20 9.24
CA ALA A 68 -0.26 -7.22 10.11
C ALA A 68 -0.07 -6.76 11.57
N GLY A 69 -0.41 -5.51 11.90
CA GLY A 69 -0.19 -4.94 13.23
C GLY A 69 1.30 -4.74 13.58
N MET A 70 2.16 -4.54 12.58
CA MET A 70 3.60 -4.40 12.73
C MET A 70 4.05 -2.96 12.43
N PRO A 71 4.96 -2.37 13.23
CA PRO A 71 5.47 -1.04 12.94
C PRO A 71 6.50 -1.04 11.80
N TYR A 72 6.48 0.01 10.99
CA TYR A 72 7.54 0.32 10.01
C TYR A 72 8.64 1.15 10.68
N ALA A 73 9.89 0.68 10.57
CA ALA A 73 11.05 1.29 11.23
C ALA A 73 11.93 2.12 10.30
N GLY A 74 11.46 2.46 9.09
CA GLY A 74 12.24 3.20 8.09
C GLY A 74 13.24 2.35 7.30
N ASP A 75 13.20 1.03 7.47
CA ASP A 75 14.06 0.09 6.74
C ASP A 75 13.18 -0.88 5.93
N LEU A 76 13.21 -0.71 4.61
CA LEU A 76 12.42 -1.52 3.68
C LEU A 76 12.93 -2.96 3.58
N GLU A 77 14.25 -3.18 3.58
CA GLU A 77 14.83 -4.52 3.49
C GLU A 77 14.46 -5.36 4.73
N ALA A 78 14.67 -4.78 5.92
CA ALA A 78 14.31 -5.45 7.17
C ALA A 78 12.80 -5.70 7.26
N SER A 79 11.98 -4.78 6.75
CA SER A 79 10.52 -4.93 6.72
C SER A 79 10.07 -6.06 5.79
N LEU A 80 10.64 -6.14 4.59
CA LEU A 80 10.41 -7.24 3.65
C LEU A 80 10.83 -8.59 4.26
N ALA A 81 11.99 -8.64 4.91
CA ALA A 81 12.45 -9.84 5.61
C ALA A 81 11.49 -10.27 6.74
N ARG A 82 10.98 -9.32 7.53
CA ARG A 82 9.98 -9.58 8.59
C ARG A 82 8.66 -10.12 8.04
N LEU A 83 8.27 -9.69 6.85
CA LEU A 83 7.09 -10.18 6.14
C LEU A 83 7.34 -11.52 5.41
N ALA A 84 8.53 -12.10 5.56
CA ALA A 84 8.98 -13.29 4.83
C ALA A 84 8.85 -13.13 3.30
N ALA A 85 9.13 -11.92 2.79
CA ALA A 85 9.17 -11.68 1.37
C ALA A 85 10.33 -12.46 0.71
N PRO A 86 10.12 -12.99 -0.50
CA PRO A 86 11.21 -13.57 -1.29
C PRO A 86 12.34 -12.56 -1.48
N ARG A 87 13.59 -13.03 -1.35
CA ARG A 87 14.79 -12.18 -1.36
C ARG A 87 14.93 -11.37 -2.66
N ASP A 88 14.50 -11.94 -3.78
CA ASP A 88 14.52 -11.29 -5.09
C ASP A 88 13.65 -10.03 -5.15
N ILE A 89 12.60 -9.93 -4.32
CA ILE A 89 11.75 -8.73 -4.24
C ILE A 89 12.56 -7.50 -3.82
N TRP A 90 13.50 -7.67 -2.89
CA TRP A 90 14.42 -6.62 -2.47
C TRP A 90 15.50 -6.35 -3.51
N GLU A 91 16.12 -7.40 -4.05
CA GLU A 91 17.24 -7.27 -5.00
C GLU A 91 16.83 -6.52 -6.28
N LEU A 92 15.57 -6.67 -6.71
CA LEU A 92 15.01 -5.94 -7.85
C LEU A 92 14.89 -4.43 -7.60
N GLN A 93 14.92 -3.98 -6.34
CA GLN A 93 14.92 -2.56 -5.97
C GLN A 93 16.31 -1.92 -6.00
N GLN A 94 17.38 -2.67 -6.22
CA GLN A 94 18.76 -2.17 -6.02
C GLN A 94 19.42 -1.73 -7.33
N ALA A 95 19.11 -2.36 -8.47
CA ALA A 95 19.89 -2.18 -9.70
C ALA A 95 19.08 -2.25 -11.00
N GLY A 96 19.59 -1.57 -12.03
CA GLY A 96 19.11 -1.63 -13.41
C GLY A 96 18.45 -0.34 -13.87
N GLY A 97 18.31 -0.22 -15.20
CA GLY A 97 17.69 0.93 -15.83
C GLY A 97 16.17 1.04 -15.58
N PRO A 98 15.54 2.13 -16.06
CA PRO A 98 14.16 2.52 -15.74
C PRO A 98 13.11 1.39 -15.85
N ALA A 99 13.08 0.68 -16.98
CA ALA A 99 12.11 -0.39 -17.21
C ALA A 99 12.28 -1.56 -16.23
N ARG A 100 13.53 -1.88 -15.86
CA ARG A 100 13.83 -2.95 -14.90
C ARG A 100 13.40 -2.56 -13.49
N ARG A 101 13.61 -1.28 -13.10
CA ARG A 101 13.13 -0.74 -11.83
C ARG A 101 11.62 -0.84 -11.71
N LEU A 102 10.90 -0.40 -12.76
CA LEU A 102 9.44 -0.48 -12.79
C LEU A 102 8.95 -1.93 -12.67
N ALA A 103 9.49 -2.85 -13.46
CA ALA A 103 9.12 -4.26 -13.39
C ALA A 103 9.40 -4.86 -11.99
N GLY A 104 10.49 -4.45 -11.35
CA GLY A 104 10.84 -4.82 -9.98
C GLY A 104 9.81 -4.31 -8.96
N ALA A 105 9.40 -3.05 -9.07
CA ALA A 105 8.38 -2.46 -8.21
C ALA A 105 7.01 -3.12 -8.41
N GLU A 106 6.59 -3.35 -9.67
CA GLU A 106 5.34 -4.04 -9.98
C GLU A 106 5.29 -5.44 -9.39
N ARG A 107 6.38 -6.21 -9.49
CA ARG A 107 6.49 -7.54 -8.88
C ARG A 107 6.43 -7.48 -7.35
N ALA A 108 7.08 -6.50 -6.73
CA ALA A 108 7.04 -6.31 -5.28
C ALA A 108 5.61 -5.98 -4.79
N VAL A 109 4.96 -5.02 -5.46
CA VAL A 109 3.58 -4.63 -5.15
C VAL A 109 2.62 -5.80 -5.39
N ALA A 110 2.83 -6.59 -6.44
CA ALA A 110 2.05 -7.79 -6.73
C ALA A 110 2.07 -8.83 -5.60
N TRP A 111 3.27 -9.07 -5.08
CA TRP A 111 3.47 -9.98 -3.96
C TRP A 111 2.76 -9.46 -2.71
N MET A 112 2.86 -8.16 -2.42
CA MET A 112 2.19 -7.51 -1.29
C MET A 112 0.66 -7.52 -1.43
N ALA A 113 0.12 -7.29 -2.62
CA ALA A 113 -1.31 -7.38 -2.89
C ALA A 113 -1.83 -8.81 -2.65
N THR A 114 -1.04 -9.82 -3.02
CA THR A 114 -1.34 -11.23 -2.74
C THR A 114 -1.34 -11.49 -1.23
N TYR A 115 -0.40 -10.89 -0.49
CA TYR A 115 -0.43 -10.93 0.97
C TYR A 115 -1.74 -10.34 1.53
N LEU A 116 -2.08 -9.11 1.13
CA LEU A 116 -3.28 -8.41 1.60
C LEU A 116 -4.56 -9.19 1.27
N LYS A 117 -4.66 -9.78 0.08
CA LYS A 117 -5.80 -10.61 -0.31
C LYS A 117 -5.98 -11.82 0.62
N ARG A 118 -4.90 -12.43 1.12
CA ARG A 118 -5.01 -13.57 2.05
C ARG A 118 -5.52 -13.15 3.43
N VAL A 119 -5.10 -11.99 3.92
CA VAL A 119 -5.41 -11.52 5.28
C VAL A 119 -6.67 -10.63 5.35
N ALA A 120 -7.13 -10.13 4.21
CA ALA A 120 -8.34 -9.33 4.04
C ALA A 120 -9.00 -9.67 2.69
N PRO A 121 -9.63 -10.86 2.56
CA PRO A 121 -10.13 -11.39 1.30
C PRO A 121 -11.34 -10.66 0.73
N ASP A 122 -12.13 -9.99 1.58
CA ASP A 122 -13.34 -9.25 1.17
C ASP A 122 -13.03 -7.92 0.46
N ARG A 123 -11.75 -7.62 0.21
CA ARG A 123 -11.28 -6.39 -0.42
C ARG A 123 -10.51 -6.69 -1.72
N THR A 124 -10.64 -5.79 -2.69
CA THR A 124 -9.90 -5.82 -3.96
C THR A 124 -8.69 -4.90 -3.89
N TRP A 125 -7.51 -5.45 -4.16
CA TRP A 125 -6.22 -4.77 -4.00
C TRP A 125 -5.55 -4.36 -5.32
N GLY A 126 -6.30 -4.28 -6.43
CA GLY A 126 -5.75 -4.18 -7.80
C GLY A 126 -4.48 -3.32 -7.96
N TYR A 127 -3.52 -3.80 -8.77
CA TYR A 127 -2.20 -3.20 -9.02
C TYR A 127 -1.77 -3.34 -10.48
#